data_AF-A0A0U1NXL8-F1
#
_entry.id   AF-A0A0U1NXL8-F1
#
_cell.length_a   1.000
_cell.length_b   1.000
_cell.length_c   1.000
_cell.angle_alpha   90.00
_cell.angle_beta   90.00
_cell.angle_gamma   90.00
#
_symmetry.space_group_name_H-M   'P 1'
#
loop_
_entity.id
_entity.type
_entity.pdbx_description
1 polymer ?
#
loop_
_entity_poly.entity_id
_entity_poly.type
_entity_poly.pdbx_seq_one_letter_code
_entity_poly.pdbx_strand_id
1 'polypeptide(L)'
;MKKITDERLIVKNLKNIRIAYILQTLGIIGILAYDAVTKGLDRMRDNPLWLVFMITTVISAYLSMSISVEHENVEKSPKKNLGVSIIVLLLISTVLGFLVSKSAGYNVIDGVICGGILFICGIFPTFYVFKLRKKQQDEQIDK
;
A
#
# COMPACT_ATOMS: atom_id res chain seq x y z
N MET A 1 -28.10 -12.88 14.23
CA MET A 1 -27.35 -11.78 14.91
C MET A 1 -28.23 -10.55 14.94
N LYS A 2 -28.41 -9.89 16.09
CA LYS A 2 -29.12 -8.60 16.16
C LYS A 2 -28.19 -7.49 15.65
N LYS A 3 -28.67 -6.62 14.77
CA LYS A 3 -27.92 -5.46 14.29
C LYS A 3 -27.71 -4.51 15.46
N ILE A 4 -26.46 -4.13 15.71
CA ILE A 4 -26.12 -3.10 16.70
C ILE A 4 -26.48 -1.75 16.09
N THR A 5 -27.33 -0.99 16.77
CA THR A 5 -27.77 0.35 16.32
C THR A 5 -27.17 1.48 17.15
N ASP A 6 -26.68 1.19 18.36
CA ASP A 6 -26.06 2.18 19.24
C ASP A 6 -24.63 2.52 18.76
N GLU A 7 -24.38 3.81 18.48
CA GLU A 7 -23.08 4.34 18.06
C GLU A 7 -21.95 4.02 19.03
N ARG A 8 -22.20 4.05 20.35
CA ARG A 8 -21.19 3.75 21.37
C ARG A 8 -20.70 2.31 21.25
N LEU A 9 -21.63 1.40 20.99
CA LEU A 9 -21.34 -0.02 20.80
C LEU A 9 -20.65 -0.28 19.45
N ILE A 10 -21.00 0.46 18.39
CA ILE A 10 -20.31 0.39 17.10
C ILE A 10 -18.84 0.81 17.24
N VAL A 11 -18.55 1.94 17.89
CA VAL A 11 -17.18 2.41 18.11
C VAL A 11 -16.38 1.40 18.94
N LYS A 12 -16.99 0.81 19.98
CA LYS A 12 -16.35 -0.24 20.78
C LYS A 12 -16.05 -1.48 19.95
N ASN A 13 -16.98 -1.90 19.08
CA ASN A 13 -16.77 -3.02 18.18
C ASN A 13 -15.63 -2.76 17.19
N LEU A 14 -15.56 -1.56 16.59
CA LEU A 14 -14.45 -1.16 15.71
C LEU A 14 -13.10 -1.19 16.42
N LYS A 15 -13.02 -0.75 17.69
CA LYS A 15 -11.80 -0.87 18.50
C LYS A 15 -11.42 -2.32 18.74
N ASN A 16 -12.38 -3.21 19.00
CA ASN A 16 -12.12 -4.64 19.17
C ASN A 16 -11.61 -5.28 17.88
N ILE A 17 -12.23 -4.98 16.74
CA ILE A 17 -11.78 -5.44 15.41
C ILE A 17 -10.36 -4.94 15.14
N ARG A 18 -10.03 -3.69 15.48
CA ARG A 18 -8.68 -3.14 15.32
C ARG A 18 -7.66 -3.94 16.13
N ILE A 19 -7.95 -4.28 17.39
CA ILE A 19 -7.04 -5.07 18.24
C ILE A 19 -6.86 -6.48 17.64
N ALA A 20 -7.96 -7.14 17.26
CA ALA A 20 -7.91 -8.46 16.64
C ALA A 20 -7.10 -8.45 15.33
N TYR A 21 -7.29 -7.44 14.49
CA TYR A 21 -6.54 -7.26 13.25
C TYR A 21 -5.05 -7.06 13.49
N ILE A 22 -4.66 -6.25 14.50
CA ILE A 22 -3.26 -6.07 14.89
C ILE A 22 -2.65 -7.41 15.33
N LEU A 23 -3.33 -8.13 16.24
CA LEU A 23 -2.84 -9.43 16.72
C LEU A 23 -2.72 -10.45 15.59
N GLN A 24 -3.71 -10.53 14.69
CA GLN A 24 -3.69 -11.40 13.53
C GLN A 24 -2.51 -11.05 12.60
N THR A 25 -2.32 -9.75 12.32
CA THR A 25 -1.24 -9.27 11.48
C THR A 25 0.12 -9.62 12.07
N LEU A 26 0.33 -9.39 13.37
CA LEU A 26 1.56 -9.76 14.08
C LEU A 26 1.77 -11.28 14.10
N GLY A 27 0.71 -12.07 14.29
CA GLY A 27 0.78 -13.52 14.25
C GLY A 27 1.22 -14.03 12.87
N ILE A 28 0.62 -13.51 11.79
CA ILE A 28 1.01 -13.85 10.42
C ILE A 28 2.47 -13.47 10.15
N ILE A 29 2.86 -12.24 10.51
CA ILE A 29 4.26 -11.79 10.36
C ILE A 29 5.21 -12.70 11.14
N GLY A 30 4.86 -13.10 12.37
CA GLY A 30 5.67 -14.00 13.19
C GLY A 30 5.87 -15.37 12.55
N ILE A 31 4.79 -15.98 12.02
CA ILE A 31 4.87 -17.27 11.32
C ILE A 31 5.72 -17.16 10.06
N LEU A 32 5.50 -16.13 9.24
CA LEU A 32 6.26 -15.93 8.00
C LEU A 32 7.73 -15.60 8.28
N ALA A 33 8.01 -14.79 9.29
CA ALA A 33 9.38 -14.48 9.72
C ALA A 33 10.10 -15.74 10.23
N TYR A 34 9.41 -16.59 11.00
CA TYR A 34 9.96 -17.87 11.42
C TYR A 34 10.29 -18.77 10.23
N ASP A 35 9.37 -18.92 9.27
CA ASP A 35 9.63 -19.69 8.05
C ASP A 35 10.79 -19.10 7.23
N ALA A 36 10.88 -17.78 7.12
CA ALA A 36 11.97 -17.11 6.41
C ALA A 36 13.34 -17.38 7.04
N VAL A 37 13.45 -17.31 8.37
CA VAL A 37 14.71 -17.52 9.10
C VAL A 37 15.11 -19.00 9.14
N THR A 38 14.14 -19.91 9.32
CA THR A 38 14.43 -21.33 9.52
C THR A 38 14.49 -22.14 8.23
N LYS A 39 13.72 -21.75 7.21
CA LYS A 39 13.52 -22.53 5.99
C LYS A 39 13.83 -21.76 4.70
N GLY A 40 14.18 -20.48 4.81
CA GLY A 40 14.53 -19.61 3.69
C GLY A 40 13.32 -18.87 3.08
N LEU A 41 13.64 -17.87 2.26
CA LEU A 41 12.65 -16.98 1.64
C LEU A 41 11.75 -17.69 0.62
N ASP A 42 12.26 -18.71 -0.07
CA ASP A 42 11.49 -19.44 -1.07
C ASP A 42 10.35 -20.21 -0.41
N ARG A 43 10.64 -20.93 0.68
CA ARG A 43 9.59 -21.65 1.43
C ARG A 43 8.59 -20.72 2.12
N MET A 44 9.03 -19.52 2.54
CA MET A 44 8.10 -18.50 3.06
C MET A 44 7.11 -18.05 1.98
N ARG A 45 7.57 -17.86 0.73
CA ARG A 45 6.73 -17.40 -0.39
C ARG A 45 5.78 -18.49 -0.89
N ASP A 46 6.21 -19.76 -0.83
CA ASP A 46 5.36 -20.91 -1.16
C ASP A 46 4.26 -21.17 -0.13
N ASN A 47 4.37 -20.60 1.08
CA ASN A 47 3.36 -20.72 2.11
C ASN A 47 2.08 -19.96 1.67
N PRO A 48 0.90 -20.61 1.58
CA PRO A 48 -0.36 -19.94 1.22
C PRO A 48 -0.69 -18.73 2.10
N LEU A 49 -0.22 -18.74 3.35
CA LEU A 49 -0.38 -17.64 4.29
C LEU A 49 0.28 -16.34 3.79
N TRP A 50 1.42 -16.45 3.10
CA TRP A 50 2.11 -15.31 2.49
C TRP A 50 1.25 -14.65 1.41
N LEU A 51 0.62 -15.46 0.55
CA LEU A 51 -0.26 -14.94 -0.50
C LEU A 51 -1.48 -14.22 0.09
N VAL A 52 -2.15 -14.82 1.08
CA VAL A 52 -3.30 -14.20 1.74
C VAL A 52 -2.90 -12.88 2.41
N PHE A 53 -1.74 -12.86 3.08
CA PHE A 53 -1.19 -11.65 3.67
C PHE A 53 -0.91 -10.55 2.63
N MET A 54 -0.30 -10.89 1.49
CA MET A 54 0.00 -9.92 0.44
C MET A 54 -1.28 -9.34 -0.19
N ILE A 55 -2.28 -10.16 -0.49
CA ILE A 55 -3.55 -9.67 -1.05
C ILE A 55 -4.27 -8.76 -0.06
N THR A 56 -4.39 -9.19 1.19
CA THR A 56 -5.11 -8.41 2.22
C THR A 56 -4.43 -7.09 2.52
N THR A 57 -3.09 -7.05 2.57
CA THR A 57 -2.33 -5.80 2.76
C THR A 57 -2.48 -4.85 1.59
N VAL A 58 -2.44 -5.35 0.34
CA VAL A 58 -2.70 -4.52 -0.85
C VAL A 58 -4.10 -3.91 -0.81
N ILE A 59 -5.13 -4.71 -0.54
CA ILE A 59 -6.52 -4.22 -0.41
C ILE A 59 -6.61 -3.17 0.70
N SER A 60 -6.06 -3.46 1.88
CA SER A 60 -6.06 -2.54 3.02
C SER A 60 -5.36 -1.22 2.71
N ALA A 61 -4.28 -1.24 1.92
CA ALA A 61 -3.60 -0.03 1.46
C ALA A 61 -4.49 0.82 0.54
N TYR A 62 -5.19 0.20 -0.42
CA TYR A 62 -6.12 0.91 -1.31
C TYR A 62 -7.32 1.50 -0.57
N LEU A 63 -7.89 0.79 0.40
CA LEU A 63 -8.98 1.31 1.25
C LEU A 63 -8.49 2.47 2.13
N SER A 64 -7.30 2.34 2.70
CA SER A 64 -6.69 3.41 3.52
C SER A 64 -6.41 4.66 2.68
N MET A 65 -5.98 4.46 1.43
CA MET A 65 -5.73 5.52 0.47
C MET A 65 -7.00 6.29 0.10
N SER A 66 -8.14 5.62 -0.09
CA SER A 66 -9.41 6.32 -0.33
C SER A 66 -9.83 7.23 0.83
N ILE A 67 -9.66 6.75 2.07
CA ILE A 67 -9.98 7.54 3.28
C ILE A 67 -9.01 8.73 3.41
N SER A 68 -7.71 8.49 3.14
CA SER A 68 -6.69 9.55 3.24
C SER A 68 -6.94 10.71 2.27
N VAL A 69 -7.45 10.41 1.07
CA VAL A 69 -7.75 11.44 0.06
C VAL A 69 -8.97 12.27 0.50
N GLU A 70 -9.98 11.65 1.12
CA GLU A 70 -11.15 12.36 1.68
C GLU A 70 -10.83 13.27 2.86
N HIS A 71 -9.75 12.98 3.58
CA HIS A 71 -9.26 13.84 4.65
C HIS A 71 -8.26 14.92 4.16
N GLU A 72 -7.92 14.94 2.86
CA GLU A 72 -7.00 15.93 2.28
C GLU A 72 -7.74 17.27 2.05
N ASN A 73 -7.13 18.40 2.43
CA ASN A 73 -7.70 19.72 2.17
C ASN A 73 -7.73 20.00 0.66
N VAL A 74 -8.89 20.42 0.14
CA VAL A 74 -9.19 20.45 -1.32
C VAL A 74 -8.58 21.64 -2.06
N GLU A 75 -7.87 22.53 -1.36
CA GLU A 75 -7.25 23.73 -1.96
C GLU A 75 -6.19 23.43 -3.03
N LYS A 76 -5.69 22.19 -3.14
CA LYS A 76 -4.62 21.83 -4.08
C LYS A 76 -5.18 21.22 -5.36
N SER A 77 -4.79 21.81 -6.50
CA SER A 77 -5.13 21.26 -7.83
C SER A 77 -4.61 19.81 -8.01
N PRO A 78 -5.47 18.84 -8.40
CA PRO A 78 -5.12 17.43 -8.53
C PRO A 78 -4.01 17.20 -9.54
N LYS A 79 -4.00 17.98 -10.63
CA LYS A 79 -2.99 17.90 -11.69
C LYS A 79 -1.59 18.25 -11.19
N LYS A 80 -1.46 19.26 -10.31
CA LYS A 80 -0.16 19.65 -9.73
C LYS A 80 0.33 18.60 -8.74
N ASN A 81 -0.57 18.05 -7.91
CA ASN A 81 -0.25 16.97 -6.97
C ASN A 81 0.16 15.68 -7.69
N LEU A 82 -0.39 15.38 -8.88
CA LEU A 82 0.07 14.24 -9.68
C LEU A 82 1.50 14.38 -10.18
N GLY A 83 1.83 15.56 -10.71
CA GLY A 83 3.19 15.82 -11.17
C GLY A 83 4.19 15.56 -10.05
N VAL A 84 3.89 16.05 -8.84
CA VAL A 84 4.71 15.79 -7.64
C VAL A 84 4.79 14.31 -7.33
N SER A 85 3.67 13.57 -7.31
CA SER A 85 3.71 12.12 -7.01
C SER A 85 4.50 11.31 -8.04
N ILE A 86 4.41 11.66 -9.33
CA ILE A 86 5.16 10.98 -10.39
C ILE A 86 6.67 11.29 -10.27
N ILE A 87 7.03 12.53 -9.96
CA ILE A 87 8.44 12.92 -9.74
C ILE A 87 9.01 12.16 -8.53
N VAL A 88 8.27 12.10 -7.43
CA VAL A 88 8.67 11.36 -6.23
C VAL A 88 8.81 9.87 -6.53
N LEU A 89 7.86 9.28 -7.27
CA LEU A 89 7.93 7.88 -7.69
C LEU A 89 9.17 7.62 -8.57
N LEU A 90 9.47 8.52 -9.51
CA LEU A 90 10.63 8.43 -10.37
C LEU A 90 11.93 8.47 -9.56
N LEU A 91 12.03 9.41 -8.61
CA LEU A 91 13.16 9.51 -7.68
C LEU A 91 13.35 8.22 -6.87
N ILE A 92 12.29 7.70 -6.25
CA ILE A 92 12.34 6.48 -5.44
C ILE A 92 12.79 5.29 -6.31
N SER A 93 12.19 5.12 -7.49
CA SER A 93 12.54 4.01 -8.40
C SER A 93 14.00 4.09 -8.88
N THR A 94 14.49 5.30 -9.13
CA THR A 94 15.88 5.54 -9.58
C THR A 94 16.86 5.23 -8.45
N VAL A 95 16.58 5.70 -7.23
CA VAL A 95 17.43 5.44 -6.06
C VAL A 95 17.50 3.93 -5.77
N LEU A 96 16.36 3.24 -5.79
CA LEU A 96 16.33 1.79 -5.56
C LEU A 96 17.03 1.01 -6.69
N GLY A 97 16.79 1.36 -7.96
CA GLY A 97 17.49 0.75 -9.09
C GLY A 97 18.99 0.97 -9.07
N PHE A 98 19.44 2.15 -8.62
CA PHE A 98 20.85 2.45 -8.42
C PHE A 98 21.47 1.61 -7.30
N LEU A 99 20.77 1.45 -6.18
CA LEU A 99 21.21 0.58 -5.08
C LEU A 99 21.34 -0.88 -5.52
N VAL A 100 20.37 -1.38 -6.31
CA VAL A 100 20.44 -2.74 -6.89
C VAL A 100 21.63 -2.89 -7.82
N SER A 101 21.91 -1.88 -8.65
CA SER A 101 23.07 -1.88 -9.56
C SER A 101 24.43 -1.92 -8.84
N LYS A 102 24.46 -1.53 -7.56
CA LYS A 102 25.68 -1.56 -6.72
C LYS A 102 25.77 -2.83 -5.86
N SER A 103 24.76 -3.68 -5.87
CA SER A 103 24.74 -4.92 -5.09
C SER A 103 25.63 -5.99 -5.72
N ALA A 104 26.33 -6.76 -4.90
CA ALA A 104 27.22 -7.82 -5.36
C ALA A 104 26.43 -8.90 -6.11
N GLY A 105 26.83 -9.18 -7.36
CA GLY A 105 26.19 -10.19 -8.22
C GLY A 105 25.14 -9.64 -9.19
N TYR A 106 24.87 -8.33 -9.19
CA TYR A 106 23.94 -7.68 -10.12
C TYR A 106 24.66 -6.67 -11.02
N ASN A 107 24.22 -6.58 -12.28
CA ASN A 107 24.72 -5.62 -13.25
C ASN A 107 23.89 -4.34 -13.26
N VAL A 108 24.39 -3.30 -13.93
CA VAL A 108 23.66 -2.04 -14.16
C VAL A 108 22.32 -2.30 -14.85
N ILE A 109 22.26 -3.29 -15.77
CA ILE A 109 21.04 -3.68 -16.47
C ILE A 109 19.98 -4.21 -15.48
N ASP A 110 20.39 -5.00 -14.48
CA ASP A 110 19.46 -5.58 -13.50
C ASP A 110 18.85 -4.49 -12.61
N GLY A 111 19.63 -3.48 -12.24
CA GLY A 111 19.13 -2.33 -11.50
C GLY A 111 18.19 -1.45 -12.32
N VAL A 112 18.46 -1.26 -13.62
CA VAL A 112 17.54 -0.55 -14.54
C VAL A 112 16.23 -1.31 -14.69
N ILE A 113 16.28 -2.63 -14.86
CA ILE A 113 15.07 -3.47 -14.95
C ILE A 113 14.27 -3.40 -13.64
N CYS A 114 14.95 -3.55 -12.49
CA CYS A 114 14.31 -3.49 -11.18
C CYS A 114 13.64 -2.13 -10.92
N GLY A 115 14.35 -1.03 -11.20
CA GLY A 115 13.82 0.33 -11.10
C GLY A 115 12.63 0.54 -12.04
N GLY A 116 12.72 0.05 -13.28
CA GLY A 116 11.63 0.12 -14.26
C GLY A 116 10.36 -0.62 -13.81
N ILE A 117 10.50 -1.83 -13.27
CA ILE A 117 9.37 -2.60 -12.73
C ILE A 117 8.70 -1.85 -11.56
N LEU A 118 9.49 -1.32 -10.63
CA LEU A 118 8.98 -0.53 -9.51
C LEU A 118 8.24 0.72 -9.97
N PHE A 119 8.79 1.40 -10.98
CA PHE A 119 8.15 2.57 -11.57
C PHE A 119 6.79 2.22 -12.19
N ILE A 120 6.74 1.19 -13.04
CA ILE A 120 5.49 0.73 -13.68
C ILE A 120 4.45 0.32 -12.62
N CYS A 121 4.87 -0.41 -11.59
CA CYS A 121 3.98 -0.83 -10.50
C CYS A 121 3.43 0.38 -9.72
N GLY A 122 4.26 1.38 -9.44
CA GLY A 122 3.86 2.58 -8.70
C GLY A 122 2.93 3.53 -9.46
N ILE A 123 2.86 3.42 -10.80
CA ILE A 123 1.92 4.21 -11.61
C ILE A 123 0.47 3.86 -11.26
N PHE A 124 0.16 2.58 -11.01
CA PHE A 124 -1.22 2.15 -10.71
C PHE A 124 -1.81 2.81 -9.46
N PRO A 125 -1.16 2.75 -8.27
CA PRO A 125 -1.61 3.49 -7.10
C PRO A 125 -1.68 5.00 -7.34
N THR A 126 -0.68 5.56 -8.02
CA THR A 126 -0.62 7.01 -8.30
C THR A 126 -1.80 7.48 -9.14
N PHE A 127 -2.15 6.72 -10.17
CA PHE A 127 -3.31 6.98 -11.00
C PHE A 127 -4.63 6.78 -10.25
N TYR A 128 -4.69 5.79 -9.35
CA TYR A 128 -5.87 5.60 -8.49
C TYR A 128 -6.10 6.81 -7.57
N VAL A 129 -5.05 7.33 -6.92
CA VAL A 129 -5.12 8.57 -6.14
C VAL A 129 -5.60 9.74 -6.98
N PHE A 130 -5.13 9.86 -8.22
CA PHE A 130 -5.60 10.91 -9.12
C PHE A 130 -7.10 10.88 -9.31
N LYS A 131 -7.62 9.68 -9.63
CA LYS A 131 -9.03 9.49 -9.91
C LYS A 131 -9.88 9.83 -8.69
N LEU A 132 -9.42 9.45 -7.50
CA LEU A 132 -10.07 9.79 -6.24
C LEU A 132 -10.09 11.31 -6.00
N ARG A 133 -8.96 12.00 -6.15
CA ARG A 133 -8.88 13.46 -5.99
C ARG A 133 -9.74 14.21 -7.00
N LYS A 134 -9.75 13.76 -8.25
CA LYS A 134 -10.59 14.36 -9.29
C LYS A 134 -12.06 14.22 -8.94
N LYS A 135 -12.49 13.01 -8.55
CA LYS A 135 -13.87 12.75 -8.14
C LYS A 135 -14.32 13.66 -6.98
N GLN A 136 -13.46 13.86 -5.98
CA GLN A 136 -13.77 14.74 -4.85
C GLN A 136 -13.90 16.21 -5.23
N GLN A 137 -13.08 16.70 -6.17
CA GLN A 137 -13.23 18.06 -6.68
C GLN A 137 -14.54 18.24 -7.44
N ASP A 138 -14.89 17.29 -8.32
CA ASP A 138 -16.14 17.32 -9.07
C ASP A 138 -17.35 17.37 -8.09
N GLU A 139 -17.35 16.54 -7.04
CA GLU A 139 -18.39 16.53 -5.99
C GLU A 139 -18.45 17.80 -5.13
N GLN A 140 -17.39 18.61 -5.07
CA GLN A 140 -17.39 19.90 -4.36
C GLN A 140 -17.79 21.07 -5.26
N ILE A 141 -17.54 20.99 -6.56
CA ILE A 141 -17.96 22.01 -7.54
C ILE A 141 -19.48 21.97 -7.76
N ASP A 142 -20.10 20.78 -7.66
CA ASP A 142 -21.54 20.58 -7.80
C ASP A 142 -22.37 20.91 -6.53
N LYS A 143 -21.74 21.34 -5.42
CA LYS A 143 -22.40 21.76 -4.17
C LYS A 143 -22.47 23.27 -4.02
#